data_AF-A0A2A3YDP7-F1
#
_entry.id   AF-A0A2A3YDP7-F1
#
_cell.length_a   1.000
_cell.length_b   1.000
_cell.length_c   1.000
_cell.angle_alpha   90.00
_cell.angle_beta   90.00
_cell.angle_gamma   90.00
#
_symmetry.space_group_name_H-M   'P 1'
#
loop_
_entity.id
_entity.type
_entity.pdbx_description
1 polymer ?
#
loop_
_entity_poly.entity_id
_entity_poly.type
_entity_poly.pdbx_seq_one_letter_code
_entity_poly.pdbx_strand_id
1 'polypeptide(L)' 'MCVETTARMSGNLGFHTTVAFDACHTFSLKDADGKMVDAASLARISAINLARGDFARVTSTEEF' A
#
# COMPACT_ATOMS: atom_id res chain seq x y z
N MET A 1 -1.54 -3.19 -5.77
CA MET A 1 -1.02 -2.85 -7.11
C MET A 1 -1.42 -1.44 -7.53
N CYS A 2 -2.63 -1.16 -8.03
CA CYS A 2 -2.99 0.19 -8.53
C CYS A 2 -2.91 1.30 -7.47
N VAL A 3 -3.50 1.07 -6.28
CA VAL A 3 -3.45 2.06 -5.17
C VAL A 3 -2.00 2.42 -4.80
N GLU A 4 -1.13 1.42 -4.68
CA GLU A 4 0.28 1.62 -4.35
C GLU A 4 1.02 2.40 -5.44
N THR A 5 0.81 2.06 -6.71
CA THR A 5 1.42 2.79 -7.83
C THR A 5 0.99 4.26 -7.84
N THR A 6 -0.30 4.54 -7.66
CA THR A 6 -0.81 5.90 -7.60
C THR A 6 -0.24 6.66 -6.40
N ALA A 7 -0.20 6.05 -5.21
CA ALA A 7 0.36 6.68 -4.02
C ALA A 7 1.86 7.01 -4.19
N ARG A 8 2.64 6.10 -4.77
CA ARG A 8 4.05 6.34 -5.10
C ARG A 8 4.22 7.51 -6.04
N MET A 9 3.43 7.54 -7.12
CA MET A 9 3.51 8.65 -8.08
C MET A 9 3.08 9.97 -7.47
N SER A 10 2.04 9.96 -6.64
CA SER A 10 1.55 11.14 -5.93
C SER A 10 2.64 11.73 -5.02
N GLY A 11 3.31 10.89 -4.21
CA GLY A 11 4.45 11.32 -3.38
C GLY A 11 5.62 11.87 -4.21
N ASN A 12 6.00 11.20 -5.30
CA ASN A 12 7.07 11.66 -6.19
C ASN A 12 6.77 13.03 -6.85
N LEU A 13 5.50 13.35 -7.07
CA LEU A 13 5.07 14.63 -7.64
C LEU A 13 4.90 15.73 -6.58
N GLY A 14 5.15 15.42 -5.30
CA GLY A 14 5.09 16.38 -4.19
C GLY A 14 3.69 16.58 -3.59
N PHE A 15 2.72 15.71 -3.89
CA PHE A 15 1.40 15.78 -3.26
C PHE A 15 1.41 15.20 -1.85
N HIS A 16 0.71 15.87 -0.93
CA HIS A 16 0.40 15.32 0.38
C HIS A 16 -0.67 14.24 0.27
N THR A 17 -0.23 12.99 0.21
CA THR A 17 -1.11 11.84 -0.05
C THR A 17 -1.40 11.10 1.24
N THR A 18 -2.67 10.83 1.52
CA THR A 18 -3.11 9.95 2.61
C THR A 18 -3.82 8.73 2.03
N VAL A 19 -3.48 7.54 2.52
CA VAL A 19 -4.12 6.27 2.14
C VAL A 19 -4.83 5.69 3.36
N ALA A 20 -6.17 5.65 3.31
CA ALA A 20 -7.00 4.87 4.24
C ALA A 20 -6.88 3.39 3.89
N PHE A 21 -6.04 2.68 4.65
CA PHE A 21 -5.55 1.37 4.25
C PHE A 21 -6.57 0.24 4.43
N ASP A 22 -7.42 0.33 5.44
CA ASP A 22 -8.58 -0.53 5.67
C ASP A 22 -9.70 -0.36 4.62
N ALA A 23 -9.66 0.72 3.83
CA ALA A 23 -10.52 0.91 2.65
C ALA A 23 -9.91 0.34 1.35
N CYS A 24 -8.77 -0.35 1.42
CA CYS A 24 -8.09 -0.94 0.27
C CYS A 24 -8.14 -2.47 0.30
N HIS A 25 -8.06 -3.11 -0.87
CA HIS A 25 -8.03 -4.56 -0.98
C HIS A 25 -6.95 -5.06 -1.94
N THR A 26 -6.46 -6.27 -1.68
CA THR A 26 -5.58 -7.02 -2.58
C THR A 26 -5.84 -8.52 -2.45
N PHE A 27 -5.25 -9.30 -3.34
CA PHE A 27 -5.44 -10.74 -3.41
C PHE A 27 -4.14 -11.47 -3.07
N SER A 28 -4.25 -12.73 -2.66
CA SER A 28 -3.07 -13.58 -2.50
C SER A 28 -2.37 -13.77 -3.85
N LEU A 29 -1.04 -13.67 -3.86
CA LEU A 29 -0.22 -13.80 -5.07
C LEU A 29 0.90 -14.80 -4.83
N LYS A 30 1.41 -15.40 -5.91
CA LYS A 30 2.65 -16.15 -5.87
C LYS A 30 3.83 -15.17 -5.86
N ASP A 31 4.81 -15.43 -5.01
CA ASP A 31 6.10 -14.76 -5.08
C ASP A 31 6.97 -15.31 -6.24
N ALA A 32 8.21 -14.82 -6.34
CA ALA A 32 9.14 -15.22 -7.39
C ALA A 32 9.52 -16.72 -7.34
N ASP A 33 9.42 -17.36 -6.18
CA ASP A 33 9.68 -18.78 -5.98
C ASP A 33 8.41 -19.64 -6.15
N GLY A 34 7.30 -19.02 -6.53
CA GLY A 34 6.00 -19.67 -6.72
C GLY A 34 5.24 -19.96 -5.43
N LYS A 35 5.74 -19.52 -4.27
CA LYS A 35 5.08 -19.69 -2.98
C LYS A 35 3.95 -18.67 -2.84
N MET A 36 2.82 -19.12 -2.32
CA MET A 36 1.69 -18.24 -2.05
C MET A 36 2.00 -17.30 -0.87
N VAL A 37 1.83 -16.00 -1.10
CA VAL A 37 1.76 -14.97 -0.08
C VAL A 37 0.29 -14.57 0.08
N ASP A 38 -0.21 -14.58 1.31
CA ASP A 38 -1.60 -14.25 1.58
C ASP A 38 -1.87 -12.75 1.39
N ALA A 39 -3.12 -12.43 1.03
CA ALA A 39 -3.58 -11.06 0.79
C ALA A 39 -3.29 -10.11 1.97
N ALA A 40 -3.44 -10.55 3.21
CA ALA A 40 -3.24 -9.70 4.38
C ALA A 40 -1.76 -9.34 4.55
N SER A 41 -0.86 -10.29 4.31
CA SER A 41 0.59 -10.05 4.30
C SER A 41 1.01 -9.10 3.19
N LEU A 42 0.53 -9.30 1.96
CA LEU A 42 0.81 -8.39 0.84
C LEU A 42 0.31 -6.97 1.11
N ALA A 43 -0.92 -6.85 1.61
CA ALA A 43 -1.49 -5.57 1.97
C ALA A 43 -0.60 -4.87 3.02
N ARG A 44 -0.23 -5.56 4.11
CA ARG A 44 0.64 -4.99 5.15
C ARG A 44 1.98 -4.53 4.61
N ILE A 45 2.58 -5.29 3.69
CA ILE A 45 3.85 -4.92 3.05
C ILE A 45 3.68 -3.63 2.21
N SER A 46 2.61 -3.52 1.43
CA SER A 46 2.31 -2.28 0.69
C SER A 46 2.17 -1.07 1.62
N ALA A 47 1.47 -1.21 2.76
CA ALA A 47 1.35 -0.15 3.76
C ALA A 47 2.72 0.30 4.30
N ILE A 48 3.58 -0.66 4.68
CA ILE A 48 4.93 -0.38 5.18
C ILE A 48 5.76 0.36 4.13
N ASN A 49 5.74 -0.11 2.87
CA ASN A 49 6.51 0.49 1.78
C ASN A 49 6.06 1.92 1.47
N LEU A 50 4.77 2.20 1.49
CA LEU A 50 4.23 3.54 1.25
C LEU A 50 4.60 4.51 2.38
N ALA A 51 4.49 4.07 3.63
CA ALA A 51 4.80 4.89 4.80
C ALA A 51 6.31 5.13 4.96
N ARG A 52 7.16 4.12 4.76
CA ARG A 52 8.62 4.23 4.92
C ARG A 52 9.33 4.87 3.73
N GLY A 53 8.72 4.81 2.56
CA GLY A 53 9.24 5.45 1.35
C GLY A 53 8.83 6.92 1.19
N ASP A 54 8.21 7.54 2.20
CA ASP A 54 7.65 8.90 2.15
C ASP A 54 6.72 9.15 0.95
N PHE A 55 6.04 8.11 0.48
CA PHE A 55 5.09 8.22 -0.64
C PHE A 55 3.71 8.69 -0.19
N ALA A 56 3.28 8.27 1.00
CA ALA A 56 1.99 8.64 1.56
C ALA A 56 1.96 8.45 3.09
N ARG A 57 1.12 9.24 3.77
CA ARG A 57 0.66 8.91 5.12
C ARG A 57 -0.31 7.74 5.04
N VAL A 58 -0.04 6.66 5.77
CA VAL A 58 -0.95 5.50 5.85
C VAL A 58 -1.72 5.57 7.16
N THR A 59 -3.04 5.42 7.10
CA THR A 59 -3.97 5.56 8.25
C THR A 59 -5.17 4.62 8.10
N SER A 60 -6.05 4.52 9.11
CA SER A 60 -7.36 3.86 9.00
C SER A 60 -8.45 4.87 8.60
N THR A 61 -9.61 4.38 8.15
CA THR A 61 -10.79 5.22 7.89
C THR A 61 -11.30 5.96 9.13
N GLU A 62 -11.09 5.40 10.33
CA GLU A 62 -11.46 6.01 11.61
C GLU A 62 -10.56 7.21 11.96
N GLU A 63 -9.29 7.17 11.58
CA GLU A 63 -8.27 8.19 11.88
C GLU A 63 -8.01 9.18 10.74
N PHE A 64 -8.79 9.09 9.64
CA PHE A 64 -8.67 9.93 8.45
C PHE A 64 -9.33 11.29 8.65
#